data_AF-A0ABD3GZD1-F1
#
_entry.id   AF-A0ABD3GZD1-F1
#
_cell.length_a   1.000
_cell.length_b   1.000
_cell.length_c   1.000
_cell.angle_alpha   90.00
_cell.angle_beta   90.00
_cell.angle_gamma   90.00
#
_symmetry.space_group_name_H-M   'P 1'
#
loop_
_entity.id
_entity.type
_entity.pdbx_description
1 polymer ?
#
loop_
_entity_poly.entity_id
_entity_poly.type
_entity_poly.pdbx_seq_one_letter_code
_entity_poly.pdbx_strand_id
1 'polypeptide(L)'
;MNTPENWQPICFLVDDAKEENIALREVFPEVPVNLCLWHVRRAWLKKLYSHVKDPFAKAEMNREMGHIMYSRPEEDPWMLSTDFIRKWNQESSFIEYYGKIWHSRISRWAKGYRTYSHGNQDSQGSIKRWHTILKQYLRGS
;
A
#
# COMPACT_ATOMS: atom_id res chain seq x y z
N MET A 1 1.62 -30.41 0.19
CA MET A 1 0.28 -30.00 0.68
C MET A 1 0.43 -29.75 2.17
N ASN A 2 0.01 -28.58 2.67
CA ASN A 2 0.10 -28.25 4.09
C ASN A 2 -0.85 -29.15 4.89
N THR A 3 -0.31 -29.99 5.78
CA THR A 3 -1.08 -30.66 6.84
C THR A 3 -1.36 -29.66 7.97
N PRO A 4 -2.34 -29.89 8.87
CA PRO A 4 -2.62 -28.99 10.00
C PRO A 4 -1.38 -28.71 10.87
N GLU A 5 -0.46 -29.66 10.92
CA GLU A 5 0.79 -29.61 11.70
C GLU A 5 1.90 -28.79 11.00
N ASN A 6 1.81 -28.59 9.67
CA ASN A 6 2.78 -27.85 8.85
C ASN A 6 2.13 -26.68 8.11
N TRP A 7 1.04 -26.12 8.65
CA TRP A 7 0.40 -24.98 8.06
C TRP A 7 1.27 -23.72 8.25
N GLN A 8 1.51 -23.00 7.16
CA GLN A 8 2.11 -21.67 7.19
C GLN A 8 1.36 -20.72 6.25
N PRO A 9 1.30 -19.42 6.58
CA PRO A 9 0.76 -18.40 5.68
C PRO A 9 1.62 -18.29 4.41
N ILE A 10 0.98 -17.97 3.28
CA ILE A 10 1.66 -17.76 2.00
C ILE A 10 2.30 -16.36 1.92
N CYS A 11 1.71 -15.38 2.60
CA CYS A 11 2.26 -14.04 2.80
C CYS A 11 1.52 -13.32 3.93
N PHE A 12 2.13 -12.26 4.45
CA PHE A 12 1.48 -11.28 5.32
C PHE A 12 1.30 -9.95 4.59
N LEU A 13 0.13 -9.33 4.77
CA LEU A 13 -0.19 -7.99 4.28
C LEU A 13 -0.45 -7.10 5.49
N VAL A 14 0.53 -6.28 5.87
CA VAL A 14 0.51 -5.49 7.10
C VAL A 14 0.51 -4.00 6.85
N ASP A 15 0.23 -3.21 7.88
CA ASP A 15 0.52 -1.78 7.86
C ASP A 15 2.04 -1.55 8.00
N ASP A 16 2.48 -0.30 7.85
CA ASP A 16 3.87 0.11 8.06
C ASP A 16 4.22 0.24 9.55
N ALA A 17 3.91 -0.79 10.35
CA ALA A 17 4.22 -0.88 11.78
C ALA A 17 5.52 -1.64 12.00
N LYS A 18 6.58 -0.95 12.48
CA LYS A 18 7.94 -1.50 12.55
C LYS A 18 8.01 -2.74 13.44
N GLU A 19 7.39 -2.70 14.60
CA GLU A 19 7.44 -3.74 15.63
C GLU A 19 6.70 -5.00 15.16
N GLU A 20 5.53 -4.85 14.54
CA GLU A 20 4.78 -5.96 13.92
C GLU A 20 5.59 -6.62 12.80
N ASN A 21 6.24 -5.81 11.95
CA ASN A 21 7.08 -6.31 10.87
C ASN A 21 8.30 -7.09 11.39
N ILE A 22 8.86 -6.71 12.54
CA ILE A 22 9.98 -7.44 13.17
C ILE A 22 9.47 -8.78 13.71
N ALA A 23 8.41 -8.76 14.53
CA ALA A 23 7.86 -9.98 15.14
C ALA A 23 7.44 -11.02 14.09
N LEU A 24 6.79 -10.60 12.99
CA LEU A 24 6.39 -11.52 11.93
C LEU A 24 7.59 -12.18 11.23
N ARG A 25 8.69 -11.46 11.07
CA ARG A 25 9.92 -12.02 10.46
C ARG A 25 10.68 -12.93 11.40
N GLU A 26 10.58 -12.71 12.70
CA GLU A 26 11.19 -13.59 13.70
C GLU A 26 10.43 -14.92 13.81
N VAL A 27 9.09 -14.88 13.78
CA VAL A 27 8.24 -16.08 13.91
C VAL A 27 8.09 -16.82 12.58
N PHE A 28 8.04 -16.10 11.46
CA PHE A 28 7.84 -16.65 10.11
C PHE A 28 8.91 -16.14 9.13
N PRO A 29 10.19 -16.57 9.29
CA PRO A 29 11.31 -16.00 8.53
C PRO A 29 11.18 -16.21 7.01
N GLU A 30 10.59 -17.32 6.58
CA GLU A 30 10.42 -17.67 5.17
C GLU A 30 9.15 -17.09 4.54
N VAL A 31 8.25 -16.48 5.33
CA VAL A 31 6.98 -15.95 4.84
C VAL A 31 7.12 -14.47 4.46
N PRO A 32 6.83 -14.09 3.20
CA PRO A 32 6.97 -12.71 2.78
C PRO A 32 6.02 -11.75 3.51
N VAL A 33 6.58 -10.69 4.10
CA VAL A 33 5.85 -9.60 4.75
C VAL A 33 5.81 -8.38 3.84
N ASN A 34 4.65 -8.14 3.22
CA ASN A 34 4.40 -7.05 2.29
C ASN A 34 3.50 -5.98 2.90
N LEU A 35 3.56 -4.77 2.35
CA LEU A 35 2.66 -3.70 2.74
C LEU A 35 1.28 -3.88 2.11
N CYS A 36 0.25 -3.72 2.92
CA CYS A 36 -1.14 -3.74 2.48
C CYS A 36 -1.44 -2.52 1.58
N LEU A 37 -1.82 -2.78 0.32
CA LEU A 37 -2.12 -1.71 -0.65
C LEU A 37 -3.20 -0.74 -0.17
N TRP A 38 -4.16 -1.19 0.65
CA TRP A 38 -5.21 -0.31 1.18
C TRP A 38 -4.64 0.74 2.10
N HIS A 39 -3.76 0.32 3.01
CA HIS A 39 -3.08 1.22 3.94
C HIS A 39 -2.18 2.19 3.18
N VAL A 40 -1.42 1.69 2.20
CA VAL A 40 -0.61 2.55 1.30
C VAL A 40 -1.47 3.59 0.60
N ARG A 41 -2.55 3.16 -0.08
CA ARG A 41 -3.46 4.05 -0.82
C ARG A 41 -4.12 5.07 0.11
N ARG A 42 -4.56 4.65 1.29
CA ARG A 42 -5.19 5.52 2.29
C ARG A 42 -4.20 6.54 2.83
N ALA A 43 -2.94 6.16 3.08
CA ALA A 43 -1.90 7.07 3.53
C ALA A 43 -1.54 8.09 2.45
N TRP A 44 -1.44 7.67 1.18
CA TRP A 44 -1.24 8.55 0.03
C TRP A 44 -2.37 9.56 -0.09
N LEU A 45 -3.62 9.10 -0.11
CA LEU A 45 -4.78 9.99 -0.20
C LEU A 45 -4.82 10.99 0.95
N LYS A 46 -4.65 10.55 2.20
CA LYS A 46 -4.66 11.43 3.38
C LYS A 46 -3.66 12.58 3.22
N LYS A 47 -2.46 12.30 2.71
CA LYS A 47 -1.41 13.30 2.53
C LYS A 47 -1.60 14.13 1.27
N LEU A 48 -2.09 13.54 0.19
CA LEU A 48 -2.43 14.27 -1.03
C LEU A 48 -3.46 15.38 -0.73
N TYR A 49 -4.53 15.04 -0.01
CA TYR A 49 -5.56 16.01 0.37
C TYR A 49 -5.08 17.07 1.37
N SER A 50 -4.05 16.78 2.17
CA SER A 50 -3.50 17.77 3.11
C SER A 50 -2.44 18.69 2.50
N HIS A 51 -1.74 18.24 1.46
CA HIS A 51 -0.58 18.94 0.90
C HIS A 51 -0.87 19.64 -0.43
N VAL A 52 -1.72 19.06 -1.29
CA VAL A 52 -2.00 19.60 -2.63
C VAL A 52 -3.29 20.41 -2.61
N LYS A 53 -3.22 21.68 -3.03
CA LYS A 53 -4.38 22.59 -2.99
C LYS A 53 -5.21 22.51 -4.25
N ASP A 54 -4.58 22.45 -5.42
CA ASP A 54 -5.28 22.41 -6.70
C ASP A 54 -6.09 21.11 -6.87
N PRO A 55 -7.41 21.19 -7.07
CA PRO A 55 -8.26 20.03 -7.33
C PRO A 55 -7.86 19.22 -8.57
N PHE A 56 -7.38 19.88 -9.62
CA PHE A 56 -7.01 19.19 -10.86
C PHE A 56 -5.71 18.39 -10.66
N ALA A 57 -4.68 19.01 -10.09
CA ALA A 57 -3.46 18.32 -9.67
C ALA A 57 -3.76 17.14 -8.75
N LYS A 58 -4.62 17.32 -7.73
CA LYS A 58 -5.05 16.22 -6.84
C LYS A 58 -5.66 15.05 -7.62
N ALA A 59 -6.60 15.32 -8.52
CA ALA A 59 -7.27 14.28 -9.29
C ALA A 59 -6.26 13.52 -10.18
N GLU A 60 -5.38 14.25 -10.86
CA GLU A 60 -4.38 13.67 -11.75
C GLU A 60 -3.32 12.87 -10.99
N MET A 61 -2.79 13.40 -9.89
CA MET A 61 -1.85 12.70 -9.02
C MET A 61 -2.47 11.41 -8.45
N ASN A 62 -3.73 11.44 -8.04
CA ASN A 62 -4.43 10.25 -7.57
C ASN A 62 -4.58 9.19 -8.68
N ARG A 63 -4.85 9.61 -9.92
CA ARG A 63 -4.91 8.70 -11.09
C ARG A 63 -3.55 8.04 -11.31
N GLU A 64 -2.47 8.81 -11.34
CA GLU A 64 -1.11 8.32 -11.58
C GLU A 64 -0.60 7.42 -10.46
N MET A 65 -0.85 7.79 -9.20
CA MET A 65 -0.57 6.92 -8.06
C MET A 65 -1.33 5.59 -8.15
N GLY A 66 -2.60 5.62 -8.59
CA GLY A 66 -3.36 4.41 -8.87
C GLY A 66 -2.70 3.54 -9.94
N HIS A 67 -2.21 4.16 -11.01
CA HIS A 67 -1.50 3.45 -12.07
C HIS A 67 -0.18 2.83 -11.58
N ILE A 68 0.61 3.57 -10.81
CA ILE A 68 1.85 3.07 -10.19
C ILE A 68 1.57 1.83 -9.31
N MET A 69 0.53 1.93 -8.46
CA MET A 69 0.12 0.85 -7.54
C MET A 69 -0.31 -0.42 -8.27
N TYR A 70 -0.97 -0.26 -9.42
CA TYR A 70 -1.53 -1.36 -10.22
C TYR A 70 -0.82 -1.52 -11.57
N SER A 71 0.47 -1.16 -11.60
CA SER A 71 1.30 -1.23 -12.80
C SER A 71 1.30 -2.65 -13.37
N ARG A 72 1.27 -2.73 -14.70
CA ARG A 72 1.21 -3.98 -15.44
C ARG A 72 2.54 -4.75 -15.34
N PRO A 73 2.55 -6.08 -15.55
CA PRO A 73 3.76 -6.89 -15.47
C PRO A 73 4.95 -6.34 -16.27
N GLU A 74 4.69 -5.77 -17.44
CA GLU A 74 5.66 -5.17 -18.36
C GLU A 74 6.17 -3.78 -17.93
N GLU A 75 5.53 -3.14 -16.96
CA GLU A 75 5.88 -1.81 -16.47
C GLU A 75 6.78 -1.92 -15.23
N ASP A 76 7.80 -1.07 -15.15
CA ASP A 76 8.62 -0.93 -13.95
C ASP A 76 7.99 0.11 -12.99
N PRO A 77 7.46 -0.31 -11.83
CA PRO A 77 6.87 0.60 -10.87
C PRO A 77 7.88 1.63 -10.32
N TRP A 78 9.17 1.29 -10.26
CA TRP A 78 10.22 2.23 -9.85
C TRP A 78 10.34 3.39 -10.85
N MET A 79 10.37 3.07 -12.14
CA MET A 79 10.41 4.08 -13.20
C MET A 79 9.15 4.94 -13.21
N LEU A 80 7.96 4.34 -13.14
CA LEU A 80 6.68 5.08 -13.06
C LEU A 80 6.66 6.03 -11.85
N SER A 81 7.17 5.57 -10.71
CA SER A 81 7.28 6.36 -9.48
C SER A 81 8.30 7.50 -9.60
N THR A 82 9.41 7.27 -10.31
CA THR A 82 10.44 8.29 -10.61
C THR A 82 9.87 9.37 -11.53
N ASP A 83 9.16 8.98 -12.58
CA ASP A 83 8.51 9.91 -13.51
C ASP A 83 7.42 10.75 -12.82
N PHE A 84 6.67 10.14 -11.90
CA PHE A 84 5.72 10.86 -11.06
C PHE A 84 6.38 11.93 -10.19
N ILE A 85 7.48 11.60 -9.51
CA ILE A 85 8.26 12.56 -8.71
C ILE A 85 8.75 13.71 -9.58
N ARG A 86 9.27 13.41 -10.78
CA ARG A 86 9.78 14.41 -11.72
C ARG A 86 8.67 15.33 -12.24
N LYS A 87 7.53 14.76 -12.64
CA LYS A 87 6.37 15.51 -13.17
C LYS A 87 5.81 16.48 -12.13
N TRP A 88 5.68 16.03 -10.89
CA TRP A 88 5.02 16.79 -9.81
C TRP A 88 5.98 17.53 -8.89
N ASN A 89 7.25 17.72 -9.29
CA ASN A 89 8.29 18.32 -8.45
C ASN A 89 7.91 19.71 -7.87
N GLN A 90 6.98 20.43 -8.50
CA GLN A 90 6.45 21.70 -7.99
C GLN A 90 5.57 21.54 -6.73
N GLU A 91 4.94 20.38 -6.54
CA GLU A 91 4.16 20.01 -5.34
C GLU A 91 5.08 19.46 -4.24
N SER A 92 6.08 20.27 -3.88
CA SER A 92 7.28 19.84 -3.13
C SER A 92 6.96 19.10 -1.83
N SER A 93 5.99 19.57 -1.05
CA SER A 93 5.68 18.94 0.25
C SER A 93 5.08 17.53 0.14
N PHE A 94 4.25 17.26 -0.88
CA PHE A 94 3.73 15.92 -1.10
C PHE A 94 4.80 15.01 -1.71
N ILE A 95 5.58 15.54 -2.67
CA ILE A 95 6.61 14.76 -3.35
C ILE A 95 7.78 14.41 -2.43
N GLU A 96 8.18 15.30 -1.51
CA GLU A 96 9.16 14.99 -0.48
C GLU A 96 8.68 13.84 0.44
N TYR A 97 7.42 13.92 0.89
CA TYR A 97 6.78 12.84 1.66
C TYR A 97 6.75 11.53 0.87
N TYR A 98 6.34 11.59 -0.40
CA TYR A 98 6.21 10.43 -1.27
C TYR A 98 7.57 9.77 -1.53
N GLY A 99 8.57 10.56 -1.90
CA GLY A 99 9.93 10.10 -2.18
C GLY A 99 10.58 9.45 -0.96
N LYS A 100 10.49 10.11 0.21
CA LYS A 100 11.13 9.62 1.44
C LYS A 100 10.57 8.27 1.91
N ILE A 101 9.24 8.13 1.88
CA ILE A 101 8.58 6.98 2.53
C ILE A 101 8.23 5.88 1.52
N TRP A 102 7.69 6.23 0.36
CA TRP A 102 7.02 5.26 -0.51
C TRP A 102 7.86 4.84 -1.70
N HIS A 103 8.58 5.78 -2.32
CA HIS A 103 9.47 5.47 -3.43
C HIS A 103 10.58 4.51 -3.00
N SER A 104 11.25 4.78 -1.87
CA SER A 104 12.29 3.91 -1.28
C SER A 104 11.80 2.50 -0.92
N ARG A 105 10.48 2.31 -0.81
CA ARG A 105 9.85 1.05 -0.40
C ARG A 105 9.01 0.41 -1.50
N ILE A 106 9.20 0.82 -2.77
CA ILE A 106 8.40 0.34 -3.91
C ILE A 106 8.28 -1.17 -3.94
N SER A 107 9.39 -1.86 -3.68
CA SER A 107 9.51 -3.31 -3.75
C SER A 107 8.66 -4.01 -2.69
N ARG A 108 8.34 -3.35 -1.57
CA ARG A 108 7.56 -3.92 -0.44
C ARG A 108 6.05 -3.89 -0.68
N TRP A 109 5.55 -3.05 -1.58
CA TRP A 109 4.12 -3.00 -1.93
C TRP A 109 3.84 -3.46 -3.36
N ALA A 110 4.76 -3.22 -4.31
CA ALA A 110 4.59 -3.65 -5.70
C ALA A 110 4.68 -5.18 -5.86
N LYS A 111 5.57 -5.86 -5.11
CA LYS A 111 5.69 -7.34 -5.16
C LYS A 111 4.46 -8.02 -4.57
N GLY A 112 3.94 -7.53 -3.45
CA GLY A 112 2.74 -8.08 -2.82
C GLY A 112 1.52 -8.13 -3.75
N TYR A 113 1.38 -7.13 -4.63
CA TYR A 113 0.35 -7.10 -5.66
C TYR A 113 0.56 -8.18 -6.74
N ARG A 114 1.77 -8.26 -7.29
CA ARG A 114 2.07 -9.07 -8.47
C ARG A 114 2.18 -10.56 -8.17
N THR A 115 2.56 -10.93 -6.95
CA THR A 115 2.88 -12.31 -6.59
C THR A 115 1.69 -13.10 -6.04
N TYR A 116 0.67 -12.44 -5.49
CA TYR A 116 -0.41 -13.14 -4.79
C TYR A 116 -1.79 -12.76 -5.33
N SER A 117 -2.49 -13.76 -5.89
CA SER A 117 -3.84 -13.63 -6.49
C SER A 117 -4.87 -12.98 -5.56
N HIS A 118 -4.73 -13.15 -4.24
CA HIS A 118 -5.63 -12.59 -3.21
C HIS A 118 -5.16 -11.25 -2.63
N GLY A 119 -4.04 -10.71 -3.11
CA GLY A 119 -3.45 -9.47 -2.57
C GLY A 119 -4.30 -8.22 -2.84
N ASN A 120 -5.16 -8.23 -3.87
CA ASN A 120 -5.72 -6.98 -4.40
C ASN A 120 -7.23 -6.74 -4.19
N GLN A 121 -8.10 -7.75 -4.28
CA GLN A 121 -9.55 -7.50 -4.38
C GLN A 121 -10.32 -7.93 -3.12
N ASP A 122 -10.05 -9.13 -2.60
CA ASP A 122 -10.75 -9.64 -1.42
C ASP A 122 -10.29 -8.96 -0.12
N SER A 123 -9.00 -8.67 0.02
CA SER A 123 -8.44 -8.06 1.23
C SER A 123 -8.90 -6.60 1.42
N GLN A 124 -8.88 -5.79 0.36
CA GLN A 124 -9.23 -4.36 0.42
C GLN A 124 -10.71 -4.15 0.75
N GLY A 125 -11.59 -4.94 0.12
CA GLY A 125 -13.03 -4.93 0.40
C GLY A 125 -13.35 -5.45 1.80
N SER A 126 -12.71 -6.55 2.20
CA SER A 126 -12.91 -7.16 3.52
C SER A 126 -12.40 -6.26 4.65
N ILE A 127 -11.17 -5.75 4.56
CA ILE A 127 -10.57 -4.84 5.57
C ILE A 127 -11.43 -3.57 5.71
N LYS A 128 -11.82 -2.94 4.59
CA LYS A 128 -12.65 -1.73 4.61
C LYS A 128 -14.02 -2.02 5.24
N ARG A 129 -14.65 -3.15 4.89
CA ARG A 129 -15.94 -3.57 5.44
C ARG A 129 -15.84 -3.80 6.94
N TRP A 130 -14.83 -4.54 7.40
CA TRP A 130 -14.57 -4.78 8.82
C TRP A 130 -14.35 -3.48 9.60
N HIS A 131 -13.52 -2.56 9.10
CA HIS A 131 -13.32 -1.25 9.73
C HIS A 131 -14.61 -0.42 9.82
N THR A 132 -15.49 -0.54 8.82
CA THR A 132 -16.77 0.19 8.79
C THR A 132 -17.72 -0.38 9.84
N ILE A 133 -17.84 -1.70 9.88
CA ILE A 133 -18.67 -2.42 10.87
C ILE A 133 -18.19 -2.09 12.29
N LEU A 134 -16.89 -2.22 12.57
CA LEU A 134 -16.33 -1.93 13.89
C LEU A 134 -16.60 -0.48 14.33
N LYS A 135 -16.43 0.49 13.42
CA LYS A 135 -16.73 1.90 13.73
C LYS A 135 -18.21 2.15 13.99
N GLN A 136 -19.10 1.46 13.28
CA GLN A 136 -20.54 1.55 13.54
C GLN A 136 -20.89 1.00 14.93
N TYR A 137 -20.34 -0.16 15.30
CA TYR A 137 -20.52 -0.73 16.64
C TYR A 137 -19.96 0.17 17.74
N LEU A 138 -18.74 0.69 17.58
CA LEU A 138 -18.05 1.46 18.63
C LEU A 138 -18.56 2.90 18.79
N ARG A 139 -19.22 3.47 17.78
CA ARG A 139 -19.74 4.84 17.86
C ARG A 139 -21.06 4.94 18.61
N GLY A 140 -21.75 3.81 18.84
CA GLY A 140 -23.16 3.81 19.22
C GLY A 140 -23.98 4.38 18.07
N SER A 141 -24.94 3.62 17.55
CA SER A 141 -25.88 4.11 16.53
C SER A 141 -26.55 5.41 16.96
#